data_AF-D4YT57-F1
#
_entry.id   AF-D4YT57-F1
#
_cell.length_a   1.000
_cell.length_b   1.000
_cell.length_c   1.000
_cell.angle_alpha   90.00
_cell.angle_beta   90.00
_cell.angle_gamma   90.00
#
_symmetry.space_group_name_H-M   'P 1'
#
loop_
_entity.id
_entity.type
_entity.pdbx_description
1 polymer ?
#
loop_
_entity_poly.entity_id
_entity_poly.type
_entity_poly.pdbx_seq_one_letter_code
_entity_poly.pdbx_strand_id
1 'polypeptide(L)' 'MKQLRSNYTMVMVTHNMQQASRISEYTAFFHLGHVIEYNSTDEIFTNPKGKLTEDYIQGSFG' A
#
# COMPACT_ATOMS: atom_id res chain seq x y z
N MET A 1 16.66 -6.63 5.89
CA MET A 1 15.19 -6.72 6.07
C MET A 1 14.61 -8.12 5.86
N LYS A 2 15.06 -8.92 4.86
CA LYS A 2 14.53 -10.28 4.64
C LYS A 2 14.53 -11.18 5.90
N GLN A 3 15.61 -11.18 6.69
CA GLN A 3 15.69 -12.02 7.90
C GLN A 3 14.75 -11.59 9.05
N LEU A 4 14.45 -10.30 9.18
CA LEU A 4 13.55 -9.81 10.23
C LEU A 4 12.09 -10.09 9.89
N ARG A 5 11.72 -9.95 8.61
CA ARG A 5 10.35 -10.22 8.14
C ARG A 5 9.89 -11.66 8.39
N SER A 6 10.80 -12.64 8.36
CA SER A 6 10.49 -14.04 8.65
C SER A 6 10.19 -14.31 10.13
N ASN A 7 10.61 -13.42 11.03
CA ASN A 7 10.52 -13.63 12.47
C ASN A 7 9.52 -12.67 13.14
N TYR A 8 9.04 -11.65 12.43
CA TYR A 8 8.23 -10.58 13.00
C TYR A 8 7.14 -10.13 12.03
N THR A 9 5.94 -9.93 12.57
CA THR A 9 4.87 -9.20 11.89
C THR A 9 5.15 -7.69 12.00
N MET A 10 5.28 -7.02 10.87
CA MET A 10 5.55 -5.60 10.80
C MET A 10 4.35 -4.87 10.20
N VAL A 11 3.88 -3.84 10.89
CA VAL A 11 2.87 -2.91 10.38
C VAL A 11 3.52 -1.54 10.28
N MET A 12 3.39 -0.91 9.12
CA MET A 12 3.94 0.43 8.86
C MET A 12 2.87 1.31 8.24
N VAL A 13 2.84 2.57 8.67
CA VAL A 13 2.02 3.62 8.07
C VAL A 13 2.97 4.61 7.41
N THR A 14 2.82 4.84 6.11
CA THR A 14 3.71 5.72 5.36
C THR A 14 2.99 6.35 4.17
N HIS A 15 3.40 7.56 3.83
CA HIS A 15 3.05 8.21 2.56
C HIS A 15 4.11 7.95 1.47
N ASN A 16 5.23 7.31 1.81
CA ASN A 16 6.25 6.95 0.83
C ASN A 16 5.84 5.68 0.07
N MET A 17 5.10 5.89 -1.02
CA MET A 17 4.56 4.83 -1.86
C MET A 17 5.64 3.96 -2.52
N GLN A 18 6.78 4.53 -2.87
CA GLN A 18 7.90 3.78 -3.48
C GLN A 18 8.58 2.83 -2.49
N GLN A 19 8.61 3.18 -1.21
CA GLN A 19 9.09 2.29 -0.16
C GLN A 19 8.02 1.23 0.18
N ALA A 20 6.76 1.65 0.27
CA ALA A 20 5.65 0.74 0.54
C ALA A 20 5.57 -0.38 -0.51
N SER A 21 5.68 -0.04 -1.81
CA SER A 21 5.62 -1.00 -2.90
C SER A 21 6.76 -2.03 -2.89
N ARG A 22 7.93 -1.66 -2.35
CA ARG A 22 9.10 -2.53 -2.33
C ARG A 22 9.21 -3.42 -1.10
N ILE A 23 8.66 -2.98 0.03
CA ILE A 23 8.91 -3.61 1.34
C ILE A 23 7.68 -4.40 1.83
N SER A 24 6.48 -3.98 1.43
CA SER A 24 5.22 -4.51 1.97
C SER A 24 4.75 -5.74 1.19
N GLU A 25 4.19 -6.73 1.90
CA GLU A 25 3.54 -7.91 1.31
C GLU A 25 2.09 -7.59 0.90
N TYR A 26 1.41 -6.88 1.79
CA TYR A 26 0.05 -6.39 1.61
C TYR A 26 0.02 -4.90 1.86
N THR A 27 -0.89 -4.21 1.19
CA THR A 27 -1.11 -2.77 1.34
C THR A 27 -2.58 -2.51 1.56
N ALA A 28 -2.90 -1.67 2.54
CA ALA A 28 -4.22 -1.13 2.78
C ALA A 28 -4.20 0.37 2.48
N PHE A 29 -5.08 0.83 1.59
CA PHE A 29 -5.31 2.24 1.35
C PHE A 29 -6.46 2.74 2.24
N PHE A 30 -6.18 3.79 2.99
CA PHE A 30 -7.14 4.45 3.86
C PHE A 30 -7.49 5.82 3.32
N HIS A 31 -8.78 6.15 3.37
CA HIS A 31 -9.28 7.48 3.06
C HIS A 31 -10.36 7.86 4.08
N LEU A 32 -10.22 9.03 4.71
CA LEU A 32 -11.16 9.58 5.70
C LEU A 32 -11.55 8.58 6.82
N GLY A 33 -10.57 7.79 7.29
CA GLY A 33 -10.79 6.80 8.36
C GLY A 33 -11.39 5.47 7.90
N HIS A 34 -11.64 5.29 6.61
CA HIS A 34 -12.13 4.03 6.04
C HIS A 34 -11.06 3.32 5.23
N VAL A 35 -11.01 1.99 5.32
CA VAL A 35 -10.24 1.15 4.39
C VAL A 35 -10.99 1.13 3.07
N ILE A 36 -10.42 1.75 2.05
CA ILE A 36 -11.00 1.81 0.72
C ILE A 36 -10.61 0.57 -0.08
N GLU A 37 -9.36 0.12 0.08
CA GLU A 37 -8.86 -1.05 -0.64
C GLU A 37 -7.78 -1.75 0.18
N TYR A 38 -7.79 -3.08 0.18
CA TYR A 38 -6.75 -3.91 0.80
C TYR A 38 -6.48 -5.10 -0.10
N ASN A 39 -5.23 -5.26 -0.51
CA ASN A 39 -4.82 -6.41 -1.32
C ASN A 39 -3.30 -6.61 -1.24
N SER A 40 -2.78 -7.59 -1.99
CA SER A 40 -1.34 -7.72 -2.22
C SER A 40 -0.76 -6.42 -2.73
N THR A 41 0.43 -6.06 -2.24
CA THR A 41 1.10 -4.82 -2.64
C THR A 41 1.23 -4.74 -4.15
N ASP A 42 1.62 -5.82 -4.81
CA ASP A 42 1.76 -5.86 -6.28
C ASP A 42 0.44 -5.50 -6.98
N GLU A 43 -0.71 -6.03 -6.54
CA GLU A 43 -2.00 -5.71 -7.15
C GLU A 43 -2.42 -4.26 -6.89
N ILE A 44 -2.24 -3.75 -5.66
CA ILE A 44 -2.56 -2.35 -5.32
C ILE A 44 -1.78 -1.38 -6.20
N PHE A 45 -0.49 -1.63 -6.45
CA PHE A 45 0.39 -0.72 -7.18
C PHE A 45 0.38 -0.89 -8.71
N THR A 46 -0.07 -2.03 -9.22
CA THR A 46 -0.07 -2.30 -10.68
C THR A 46 -1.46 -2.35 -11.30
N ASN A 47 -2.48 -2.76 -10.55
CA ASN A 47 -3.86 -2.90 -11.03
C ASN A 47 -4.87 -2.66 -9.90
N PRO A 48 -4.88 -1.44 -9.30
CA PRO A 48 -5.85 -1.10 -8.27
C PRO A 48 -7.28 -1.23 -8.79
N LYS A 49 -8.19 -1.69 -7.94
CA LYS A 49 -9.62 -1.85 -8.28
C LYS A 49 -10.41 -0.58 -8.03
N GLY A 50 -10.01 0.22 -7.06
CA GLY A 50 -10.66 1.47 -6.72
C GLY A 50 -10.08 2.66 -7.48
N LYS A 51 -10.95 3.48 -8.08
CA LYS A 51 -10.54 4.74 -8.74
C LYS A 51 -9.80 5.68 -7.78
N LEU A 52 -10.24 5.77 -6.52
CA LEU A 52 -9.56 6.58 -5.50
C LEU A 52 -8.14 6.06 -5.19
N THR A 53 -7.96 4.74 -5.19
CA THR A 53 -6.65 4.11 -4.99
C THR A 53 -5.74 4.39 -6.18
N GLU A 54 -6.27 4.25 -7.40
CA GLU A 54 -5.56 4.56 -8.65
C GLU A 54 -5.12 6.02 -8.70
N ASP A 55 -6.05 6.95 -8.47
CA ASP A 55 -5.80 8.39 -8.46
C ASP A 55 -4.72 8.75 -7.42
N TYR A 56 -4.72 8.10 -6.25
CA TYR A 56 -3.73 8.35 -5.18
C TYR A 56 -2.34 7.84 -5.56
N ILE A 57 -2.25 6.64 -6.13
CA ILE A 57 -0.98 6.02 -6.54
C ILE A 57 -0.36 6.75 -7.73
N GLN A 58 -1.19 7.18 -8.68
CA GLN A 58 -0.74 7.95 -9.85
C GLN A 58 -0.33 9.39 -9.51
N GLY A 59 -0.62 9.86 -8.28
CA GLY A 59 -0.30 11.22 -7.86
C GLY A 59 -1.26 12.27 -8.42
N SER A 60 -2.45 11.85 -8.86
CA SER A 60 -3.54 12.74 -9.29
C SER A 60 -4.25 13.44 -8.12
N PHE A 61 -3.93 13.08 -6.88
CA PHE A 61 -4.31 13.83 -5.69
C PHE A 61 -3.34 15.01 -5.49
N GLY A 62 -3.74 16.16 -6.05
CA GLY A 62 -3.20 17.49 -5.80
C GLY A 62 -4.33 18.47 -5.56
#